data_AF-A0A946X2I3-F1
#
_entry.id   AF-A0A946X2I3-F1
#
_cell.length_a   1.000
_cell.length_b   1.000
_cell.length_c   1.000
_cell.angle_alpha   90.00
_cell.angle_beta   90.00
_cell.angle_gamma   90.00
#
_symmetry.space_group_name_H-M   'P 1'
#
loop_
_entity.id
_entity.type
_entity.pdbx_description
1 polymer ?
#
loop_
_entity_poly.entity_id
_entity_poly.type
_entity_poly.pdbx_seq_one_letter_code
_entity_poly.pdbx_strand_id
1 'polypeptide(L)'
;MRAWVATAGVVLFAVFWTLEAGCGEPEAVGPPPSLLSSFPANGSRVLEGTPVTLIFTSDPGVVVVNGTTALGAGTSRTFRLAGGALQTISWGDSSSTTLTFYVLSAHRPPPSLESVRPDVNARDDVDPAELSDGLALEFYGPVDVHVLTISTAGVSLDWIATADGNTVTLHPNPRAPILMETRYEVRGTVSDLTGAEAAISIGFTTTAEPL
;
A
#
# COMPACT_ATOMS: atom_id res chain seq x y z
N MET A 1 55.68 -30.63 36.47
CA MET A 1 57.08 -30.16 36.51
C MET A 1 57.06 -28.64 36.49
N ARG A 2 57.69 -28.01 37.49
CA ARG A 2 57.93 -26.57 37.57
C ARG A 2 58.99 -26.15 36.56
N ALA A 3 58.83 -24.99 35.93
CA ALA A 3 59.95 -24.15 35.50
C ALA A 3 59.54 -22.68 35.50
N TRP A 4 60.27 -21.90 36.30
CA TRP A 4 60.33 -20.44 36.36
C TRP A 4 61.34 -19.92 35.32
N VAL A 5 61.56 -18.58 35.30
CA VAL A 5 62.67 -17.79 34.69
C VAL A 5 62.25 -17.07 33.39
N ALA A 6 62.49 -15.78 33.14
CA ALA A 6 62.97 -14.64 33.93
C ALA A 6 62.71 -13.32 33.18
N THR A 7 62.75 -12.24 33.96
CA THR A 7 62.79 -10.82 33.60
C THR A 7 63.98 -10.45 32.70
N ALA A 8 63.76 -9.58 31.71
CA ALA A 8 64.78 -8.70 31.15
C ALA A 8 64.15 -7.39 30.65
N GLY A 9 64.54 -6.28 31.25
CA GLY A 9 64.15 -4.94 30.83
C GLY A 9 64.99 -4.45 29.65
N VAL A 10 64.39 -3.62 28.81
CA VAL A 10 65.09 -2.79 27.84
C VAL A 10 64.59 -1.36 28.02
N VAL A 11 65.48 -0.52 28.54
CA VAL A 11 65.44 0.94 28.44
C VAL A 11 66.23 1.29 27.20
N LEU A 12 65.70 2.07 26.24
CA LEU A 12 66.42 3.19 25.60
C LEU A 12 65.67 3.92 24.48
N PHE A 13 65.99 5.22 24.42
CA PHE A 13 65.96 6.19 23.33
C PHE A 13 64.64 6.83 22.87
N ALA A 14 64.45 8.06 23.39
CA ALA A 14 63.67 9.12 22.78
C ALA A 14 64.25 9.52 21.41
N VAL A 15 63.38 9.61 20.40
CA VAL A 15 63.63 10.38 19.18
C VAL A 15 62.68 11.57 19.22
N PHE A 16 63.27 12.73 19.44
CA PHE A 16 62.63 14.04 19.32
C PHE A 16 62.36 14.30 17.83
N TRP A 17 61.11 14.22 17.40
CA TRP A 17 60.69 14.77 16.10
C TRP A 17 60.33 16.24 16.28
N THR A 18 61.12 17.11 15.66
CA THR A 18 60.82 18.52 15.49
C THR A 18 59.63 18.63 14.53
N LEU A 19 58.42 18.85 15.08
CA LEU A 19 57.24 19.15 14.29
C LEU A 19 57.40 20.59 13.76
N GLU A 20 57.53 20.73 12.44
CA GLU A 20 57.31 22.01 11.76
C GLU A 20 55.84 22.41 11.98
N ALA A 21 55.62 23.37 12.88
CA ALA A 21 54.35 24.05 13.04
C ALA A 21 54.12 24.95 11.83
N GLY A 22 53.69 24.37 10.71
CA GLY A 22 53.03 25.10 9.66
C GLY A 22 51.70 25.62 10.19
N CYS A 23 51.62 26.92 10.51
CA CYS A 23 50.36 27.62 10.69
C CYS A 23 49.61 27.65 9.36
N GLY A 24 48.98 26.53 8.98
CA GLY A 24 47.87 26.56 8.05
C GLY A 24 46.71 27.24 8.76
N GLU A 25 46.28 28.40 8.26
CA GLU A 25 45.02 28.98 8.68
C GLU A 25 43.95 27.90 8.53
N PRO A 26 43.19 27.58 9.60
CA PRO A 26 42.12 26.59 9.49
C PRO A 26 41.17 27.09 8.41
N GLU A 27 40.97 26.28 7.36
CA GLU A 27 39.94 26.57 6.36
C GLU A 27 38.64 26.84 7.12
N ALA A 28 38.06 28.00 6.87
CA ALA A 28 36.82 28.39 7.53
C ALA A 28 35.77 27.35 7.16
N VAL A 29 35.46 26.47 8.12
CA VAL A 29 34.37 25.50 8.01
C VAL A 29 33.12 26.34 7.78
N GLY A 30 32.55 26.23 6.58
CA GLY A 30 31.31 26.94 6.23
C GLY A 30 30.20 26.63 7.24
N PRO A 31 29.15 27.46 7.29
CA PRO A 31 28.04 27.21 8.20
C PRO A 31 27.47 25.80 7.95
N PRO A 32 27.02 25.11 9.02
CA PRO A 32 26.45 23.78 8.88
C PRO A 32 25.24 23.80 7.93
N PRO A 33 25.01 22.71 7.16
CA PRO A 33 23.87 22.62 6.25
C PRO A 33 22.56 22.75 7.03
N SER A 34 21.64 23.54 6.51
CA SER A 34 20.30 23.71 7.06
C SER A 34 19.25 23.58 5.96
N LEU A 35 18.06 23.07 6.31
CA LEU A 35 16.96 22.96 5.36
C LEU A 35 16.42 24.38 5.06
N LEU A 36 16.54 24.80 3.80
CA LEU A 36 16.08 26.10 3.32
C LEU A 36 14.60 26.06 2.93
N SER A 37 14.19 25.01 2.18
CA SER A 37 12.80 24.86 1.73
C SER A 37 12.47 23.43 1.33
N SER A 38 11.18 23.15 1.17
CA SER A 38 10.68 21.92 0.55
C SER A 38 9.68 22.24 -0.55
N PHE A 39 9.63 21.38 -1.56
CA PHE A 39 8.62 21.39 -2.60
C PHE A 39 8.01 19.99 -2.75
N PRO A 40 6.71 19.79 -2.48
CA PRO A 40 5.75 20.76 -1.94
C PRO A 40 6.15 21.35 -0.57
N ALA A 41 5.62 22.53 -0.24
CA ALA A 41 5.93 23.22 1.00
C ALA A 41 5.34 22.50 2.23
N ASN A 42 5.93 22.73 3.40
CA ASN A 42 5.39 22.25 4.67
C ASN A 42 3.92 22.65 4.84
N GLY A 43 3.06 21.72 5.24
CA GLY A 43 1.61 21.91 5.38
C GLY A 43 0.81 21.73 4.09
N SER A 44 1.44 21.33 2.98
CA SER A 44 0.72 21.12 1.71
C SER A 44 -0.18 19.89 1.73
N ARG A 45 -1.27 19.94 0.94
CA ARG A 45 -2.08 18.78 0.57
C ARG A 45 -1.53 18.16 -0.71
N VAL A 46 -1.21 16.87 -0.67
CA VAL A 46 -0.44 16.19 -1.72
C VAL A 46 -0.93 14.76 -1.87
N LEU A 47 -0.88 14.21 -3.08
CA LEU A 47 -1.25 12.81 -3.28
C LEU A 47 -0.18 11.88 -2.72
N GLU A 48 -0.59 10.71 -2.22
CA GLU A 48 0.35 9.65 -1.87
C GLU A 48 1.27 9.30 -3.05
N GLY A 49 2.55 9.05 -2.78
CA GLY A 49 3.56 8.78 -3.80
C GLY A 49 4.14 10.03 -4.48
N THR A 50 3.64 11.23 -4.17
CA THR A 50 4.18 12.51 -4.68
C THR A 50 5.65 12.66 -4.27
N PRO A 51 6.56 13.00 -5.21
CA PRO A 51 7.94 13.31 -4.87
C PRO A 51 8.02 14.64 -4.11
N VAL A 52 8.77 14.65 -3.01
CA VAL A 52 9.11 15.84 -2.23
C VAL A 52 10.58 16.13 -2.42
N THR A 53 10.89 17.34 -2.86
CA THR A 53 12.26 17.85 -2.99
C THR A 53 12.59 18.75 -1.80
N LEU A 54 13.74 18.53 -1.18
CA LEU A 54 14.32 19.28 -0.08
C LEU A 54 15.50 20.08 -0.60
N ILE A 55 15.56 21.37 -0.29
CA ILE A 55 16.64 22.26 -0.68
C ILE A 55 17.37 22.73 0.57
N PHE A 56 18.68 22.54 0.60
CA PHE A 56 19.57 22.90 1.71
C PHE A 56 20.46 24.09 1.37
N THR A 57 20.98 24.78 2.39
CA THR A 57 21.91 25.91 2.23
C THR A 57 23.28 25.51 1.69
N SER A 58 23.72 24.28 1.97
CA SER A 58 24.95 23.63 1.50
C SER A 58 24.71 22.12 1.40
N ASP A 59 25.67 21.33 0.92
CA ASP A 59 25.49 19.88 0.79
C ASP A 59 25.33 19.22 2.18
N PRO A 60 24.17 18.60 2.48
CA PRO A 60 23.93 17.96 3.78
C PRO A 60 24.56 16.57 3.91
N GLY A 61 25.17 16.02 2.85
CA GLY A 61 25.60 14.63 2.81
C GLY A 61 24.41 13.67 2.75
N VAL A 62 24.40 12.62 3.56
CA VAL A 62 23.28 11.66 3.58
C VAL A 62 22.10 12.27 4.32
N VAL A 63 20.92 12.21 3.70
CA VAL A 63 19.65 12.65 4.31
C VAL A 63 18.74 11.45 4.47
N VAL A 64 18.20 11.27 5.67
CA VAL A 64 17.31 10.18 6.03
C VAL A 64 15.94 10.75 6.35
N VAL A 65 14.89 10.19 5.75
CA VAL A 65 13.49 10.54 5.97
C VAL A 65 12.77 9.33 6.50
N ASN A 66 12.29 9.39 7.75
CA ASN A 66 11.60 8.28 8.44
C ASN A 66 12.36 6.94 8.32
N GLY A 67 13.69 6.97 8.43
CA GLY A 67 14.55 5.78 8.33
C GLY A 67 14.97 5.37 6.92
N THR A 68 14.46 6.04 5.87
CA THR A 68 14.83 5.75 4.47
C THR A 68 15.72 6.85 3.90
N THR A 69 16.76 6.48 3.14
CA THR A 69 17.66 7.47 2.52
C THR A 69 16.97 8.19 1.36
N ALA A 70 17.00 9.53 1.39
CA ALA A 70 16.54 10.36 0.27
C ALA A 70 17.56 10.36 -0.87
N LEU A 71 17.08 10.41 -2.11
CA LEU A 71 17.89 10.38 -3.32
C LEU A 71 18.37 11.79 -3.69
N GLY A 72 19.55 11.92 -4.30
CA GLY A 72 20.06 13.19 -4.80
C GLY A 72 21.48 13.50 -4.31
N ALA A 73 21.99 14.65 -4.73
CA ALA A 73 23.36 15.12 -4.46
C ALA A 73 23.41 16.65 -4.38
N GLY A 74 24.52 17.20 -3.88
CA GLY A 74 24.68 18.64 -3.69
C GLY A 74 23.66 19.18 -2.69
N THR A 75 23.02 20.31 -2.99
CA THR A 75 22.04 20.95 -2.08
C THR A 75 20.63 20.37 -2.15
N SER A 76 20.37 19.38 -2.99
CA SER A 76 19.01 18.86 -3.23
C SER A 76 18.85 17.39 -2.87
N ARG A 77 17.75 17.04 -2.19
CA ARG A 77 17.38 15.65 -1.88
C ARG A 77 15.91 15.44 -2.18
N THR A 78 15.56 14.26 -2.69
CA THR A 78 14.20 13.89 -3.09
C THR A 78 13.81 12.59 -2.42
N PHE A 79 12.60 12.52 -1.89
CA PHE A 79 11.98 11.28 -1.41
C PHE A 79 10.54 11.21 -1.92
N ARG A 80 9.92 10.04 -1.82
CA ARG A 80 8.48 9.89 -2.09
C ARG A 80 7.72 9.83 -0.78
N LEU A 81 6.60 10.57 -0.72
CA LEU A 81 5.68 10.45 0.40
C LEU A 81 5.03 9.06 0.38
N ALA A 82 5.39 8.23 1.35
CA ALA A 82 4.58 7.10 1.77
C ALA A 82 3.50 7.60 2.74
N GLY A 83 2.42 6.83 2.93
CA GLY A 83 1.37 7.14 3.89
C GLY A 83 1.88 7.69 5.23
N GLY A 84 1.14 8.64 5.81
CA GLY A 84 1.50 9.31 7.05
C GLY A 84 1.78 10.81 6.89
N ALA A 85 1.28 11.60 7.84
CA ALA A 85 1.32 13.06 7.75
C ALA A 85 2.65 13.68 8.21
N LEU A 86 3.40 13.02 9.10
CA LEU A 86 4.62 13.58 9.69
C LEU A 86 5.87 12.92 9.11
N GLN A 87 6.79 13.73 8.60
CA GLN A 87 8.06 13.30 8.03
C GLN A 87 9.20 13.81 8.92
N THR A 88 9.92 12.90 9.57
CA THR A 88 11.13 13.22 10.32
C THR A 88 12.32 13.14 9.39
N ILE A 89 13.02 14.25 9.23
CA ILE A 89 14.15 14.39 8.32
C ILE A 89 15.40 14.62 9.16
N SER A 90 16.44 13.80 8.97
CA SER A 90 17.74 13.96 9.62
C SER A 90 18.88 14.00 8.61
N TRP A 91 19.92 14.76 8.95
CA TRP A 91 21.14 14.89 8.16
C TRP A 91 22.33 15.21 9.07
N GLY A 92 23.53 14.80 8.62
CA GLY A 92 24.73 14.86 9.46
C GLY A 92 24.58 14.10 10.78
N ASP A 93 25.37 14.46 11.77
CA ASP A 93 25.47 13.69 13.02
C ASP A 93 24.38 14.04 14.05
N SER A 94 23.70 15.18 13.91
CA SER A 94 22.76 15.66 14.93
C SER A 94 21.64 16.57 14.42
N SER A 95 21.63 16.91 13.13
CA SER A 95 20.62 17.83 12.60
C SER A 95 19.35 17.08 12.22
N SER A 96 18.21 17.62 12.64
CA SER A 96 16.90 17.07 12.27
C SER A 96 15.82 18.16 12.22
N THR A 97 14.78 17.88 11.44
CA THR A 97 13.57 18.72 11.38
C THR A 97 12.36 17.86 11.04
N THR A 98 11.17 18.42 11.18
CA THR A 98 9.92 17.77 10.83
C THR A 98 9.16 18.57 9.78
N LEU A 99 8.65 17.87 8.79
CA LEU A 99 7.68 18.41 7.83
C LEU A 99 6.36 17.67 8.00
N THR A 100 5.26 18.41 7.96
CA THR A 100 3.90 17.87 8.01
C THR A 100 3.27 18.02 6.64
N PHE A 101 2.72 16.95 6.09
CA PHE A 101 1.96 16.94 4.85
C PHE A 101 0.57 16.37 5.09
N TYR A 102 -0.42 16.90 4.40
CA TYR A 102 -1.75 16.31 4.35
C TYR A 102 -1.78 15.36 3.15
N VAL A 103 -1.39 14.10 3.38
CA VAL A 103 -1.35 13.08 2.34
C VAL A 103 -2.78 12.68 1.99
N LEU A 104 -3.20 13.05 0.80
CA LEU A 104 -4.42 12.57 0.17
C LEU A 104 -4.08 11.20 -0.42
N SER A 105 -4.44 10.13 0.26
CA SER A 105 -4.53 8.84 -0.43
C SER A 105 -5.56 8.99 -1.54
N ALA A 106 -5.28 8.45 -2.71
CA ALA A 106 -6.27 8.34 -3.77
C ALA A 106 -7.36 7.41 -3.24
N HIS A 107 -8.36 7.98 -2.56
CA HIS A 107 -9.49 7.22 -2.06
C HIS A 107 -10.23 6.72 -3.29
N ARG A 108 -9.94 5.49 -3.70
CA ARG A 108 -10.79 4.76 -4.62
C ARG A 108 -12.00 4.31 -3.79
N PRO A 109 -13.22 4.64 -4.21
CA PRO A 109 -14.39 4.09 -3.54
C PRO A 109 -14.30 2.56 -3.58
N PRO A 110 -14.80 1.85 -2.56
CA PRO A 110 -14.92 0.40 -2.62
C PRO A 110 -15.69 -0.02 -3.89
N PRO A 111 -15.46 -1.23 -4.42
CA PRO A 111 -16.20 -1.70 -5.58
C PRO A 111 -17.70 -1.63 -5.31
N SER A 112 -18.48 -1.20 -6.29
CA SER A 112 -19.94 -1.14 -6.19
C SER A 112 -20.56 -1.93 -7.32
N LEU A 113 -21.57 -2.74 -6.99
CA LEU A 113 -22.32 -3.51 -7.98
C LEU A 113 -23.13 -2.54 -8.86
N GLU A 114 -22.89 -2.55 -10.16
CA GLU A 114 -23.55 -1.69 -11.15
C GLU A 114 -24.72 -2.41 -11.83
N SER A 115 -24.53 -3.68 -12.19
CA SER A 115 -25.59 -4.47 -12.83
C SER A 115 -25.48 -5.97 -12.54
N VAL A 116 -26.60 -6.68 -12.70
CA VAL A 116 -26.69 -8.15 -12.62
C VAL A 116 -27.36 -8.63 -13.90
N ARG A 117 -26.82 -9.69 -14.52
CA ARG A 117 -27.34 -10.28 -15.76
C ARG A 117 -27.49 -11.80 -15.61
N PRO A 118 -28.69 -12.37 -15.89
CA PRO A 118 -29.96 -11.67 -16.07
C PRO A 118 -30.32 -10.77 -14.87
N ASP A 119 -31.13 -9.74 -15.09
CA ASP A 119 -31.56 -8.86 -14.01
C ASP A 119 -32.55 -9.60 -13.10
N VAL A 120 -32.02 -10.10 -11.99
CA VAL A 120 -32.77 -10.84 -10.96
C VAL A 120 -32.95 -10.03 -9.68
N ASN A 121 -32.32 -8.86 -9.56
CA ASN A 121 -32.20 -8.23 -8.26
C ASN A 121 -33.56 -7.80 -7.70
N ALA A 122 -33.94 -8.40 -6.57
CA ALA A 122 -35.23 -8.19 -5.91
C ALA A 122 -36.46 -8.56 -6.76
N ARG A 123 -36.30 -9.44 -7.76
CA ARG A 123 -37.42 -9.97 -8.55
C ARG A 123 -38.07 -11.18 -7.90
N ASP A 124 -39.38 -11.34 -8.09
CA ASP A 124 -40.16 -12.46 -7.59
C ASP A 124 -40.65 -13.43 -8.67
N ASP A 125 -40.32 -13.14 -9.94
CA ASP A 125 -40.84 -13.81 -11.13
C ASP A 125 -39.74 -14.24 -12.13
N VAL A 126 -38.55 -14.61 -11.63
CA VAL A 126 -37.40 -14.96 -12.50
C VAL A 126 -37.63 -16.31 -13.18
N ASP A 127 -37.55 -16.37 -14.51
CA ASP A 127 -37.59 -17.64 -15.23
C ASP A 127 -36.29 -18.43 -14.97
N PRO A 128 -36.35 -19.66 -14.40
CA PRO A 128 -35.17 -20.50 -14.22
C PRO A 128 -34.34 -20.70 -15.50
N ALA A 129 -34.96 -20.65 -16.68
CA ALA A 129 -34.27 -20.81 -17.95
C ALA A 129 -33.28 -19.65 -18.24
N GLU A 130 -33.55 -18.43 -17.75
CA GLU A 130 -32.65 -17.28 -17.89
C GLU A 130 -31.32 -17.47 -17.15
N LEU A 131 -31.31 -18.35 -16.14
CA LEU A 131 -30.16 -18.63 -15.28
C LEU A 131 -29.30 -19.82 -15.76
N SER A 132 -29.65 -20.41 -16.90
CA SER A 132 -28.97 -21.60 -17.44
C SER A 132 -27.50 -21.35 -17.80
N ASP A 133 -27.16 -20.11 -18.18
CA ASP A 133 -25.79 -19.67 -18.48
C ASP A 133 -25.06 -19.08 -17.26
N GLY A 134 -25.73 -18.96 -16.12
CA GLY A 134 -25.20 -18.37 -14.88
C GLY A 134 -25.67 -16.96 -14.59
N LEU A 135 -24.96 -16.32 -13.65
CA LEU A 135 -25.20 -14.93 -13.23
C LEU A 135 -23.92 -14.12 -13.39
N ALA A 136 -23.97 -13.05 -14.17
CA ALA A 136 -22.89 -12.08 -14.28
C ALA A 136 -23.19 -10.84 -13.43
N LEU A 137 -22.25 -10.45 -12.57
CA LEU A 137 -22.30 -9.29 -11.69
C LEU A 137 -21.23 -8.31 -12.18
N GLU A 138 -21.65 -7.13 -12.64
CA GLU A 138 -20.78 -6.08 -13.15
C GLU A 138 -20.51 -5.03 -12.08
N PHE A 139 -19.24 -4.68 -11.87
CA PHE A 139 -18.79 -3.76 -10.83
C PHE A 139 -18.15 -2.49 -11.39
N TYR A 140 -18.18 -1.43 -10.59
CA TYR A 140 -17.39 -0.23 -10.84
C TYR A 140 -15.91 -0.50 -10.53
N GLY A 141 -15.19 -0.95 -11.55
CA GLY A 141 -13.75 -1.22 -11.52
C GLY A 141 -13.40 -2.70 -11.30
N PRO A 142 -12.10 -3.05 -11.43
CA PRO A 142 -11.67 -4.43 -11.32
C PRO A 142 -11.87 -5.01 -9.92
N VAL A 143 -12.30 -6.26 -9.86
CA VAL A 143 -12.58 -6.98 -8.60
C VAL A 143 -11.99 -8.38 -8.62
N ASP A 144 -11.67 -8.88 -7.43
CA ASP A 144 -11.39 -10.27 -7.11
C ASP A 144 -12.50 -10.82 -6.23
N VAL A 145 -12.82 -12.11 -6.38
CA VAL A 145 -13.83 -12.79 -5.55
C VAL A 145 -13.16 -13.42 -4.34
N HIS A 146 -13.68 -13.11 -3.15
CA HIS A 146 -13.26 -13.80 -1.93
C HIS A 146 -14.23 -14.94 -1.58
N VAL A 147 -15.48 -14.58 -1.31
CA VAL A 147 -16.58 -15.53 -1.05
C VAL A 147 -17.78 -15.04 -1.82
N LEU A 148 -18.36 -15.86 -2.68
CA LEU A 148 -19.65 -15.55 -3.30
C LEU A 148 -20.42 -16.85 -3.49
N THR A 149 -21.59 -16.94 -2.90
CA THR A 149 -22.41 -18.16 -2.90
C THR A 149 -23.83 -17.81 -3.30
N ILE A 150 -24.48 -18.73 -4.02
CA ILE A 150 -25.91 -18.77 -4.21
C ILE A 150 -26.49 -19.89 -3.38
N SER A 151 -27.58 -19.60 -2.67
CA SER A 151 -28.20 -20.51 -1.72
C SER A 151 -29.72 -20.46 -1.79
N THR A 152 -30.37 -21.53 -1.35
CA THR A 152 -31.82 -21.57 -1.11
C THR A 152 -32.09 -22.16 0.26
N ALA A 153 -32.96 -21.53 1.05
CA ALA A 153 -33.23 -21.92 2.44
C ALA A 153 -31.96 -22.16 3.29
N GLY A 154 -30.89 -21.41 3.02
CA GLY A 154 -29.59 -21.53 3.70
C GLY A 154 -28.68 -22.67 3.20
N VAL A 155 -29.09 -23.42 2.18
CA VAL A 155 -28.28 -24.48 1.54
C VAL A 155 -27.59 -23.92 0.31
N SER A 156 -26.27 -24.03 0.24
CA SER A 156 -25.45 -23.66 -0.93
C SER A 156 -25.77 -24.55 -2.14
N LEU A 157 -25.81 -23.96 -3.33
CA LEU A 157 -25.91 -24.71 -4.59
C LEU A 157 -24.53 -25.03 -5.19
N ASP A 158 -23.45 -24.58 -4.55
CA ASP A 158 -22.06 -24.80 -4.97
C ASP A 158 -21.76 -24.32 -6.41
N TRP A 159 -22.38 -23.21 -6.81
CA TRP A 159 -22.00 -22.50 -8.04
C TRP A 159 -20.59 -21.92 -7.89
N ILE A 160 -19.82 -21.95 -8.97
CA ILE A 160 -18.42 -21.52 -8.96
C ILE A 160 -18.35 -20.06 -9.39
N ALA A 161 -17.82 -19.19 -8.54
CA ALA A 161 -17.56 -17.80 -8.88
C ALA A 161 -16.20 -17.66 -9.59
N THR A 162 -16.16 -16.86 -10.65
CA THR A 162 -14.92 -16.46 -11.36
C THR A 162 -14.93 -14.95 -11.58
N ALA A 163 -13.77 -14.31 -11.49
CA ALA A 163 -13.61 -12.89 -11.77
C ALA A 163 -12.81 -12.68 -13.05
N ASP A 164 -13.26 -11.79 -13.91
CA ASP A 164 -12.52 -11.27 -15.07
C ASP A 164 -12.71 -9.76 -15.17
N GLY A 165 -11.64 -9.01 -14.91
CA GLY A 165 -11.69 -7.56 -14.85
C GLY A 165 -12.70 -7.07 -13.82
N ASN A 166 -13.76 -6.41 -14.29
CA ASN A 166 -14.84 -5.84 -13.47
C ASN A 166 -16.09 -6.74 -13.40
N THR A 167 -16.03 -7.96 -13.94
CA THR A 167 -17.17 -8.87 -14.01
C THR A 167 -16.92 -10.11 -13.16
N VAL A 168 -17.88 -10.45 -12.30
CA VAL A 168 -17.91 -11.72 -11.59
C VAL A 168 -18.99 -12.60 -12.19
N THR A 169 -18.63 -13.79 -12.65
CA THR A 169 -19.59 -14.78 -13.17
C THR A 169 -19.73 -15.93 -12.19
N LEU A 170 -20.97 -16.19 -11.75
CA LEU A 170 -21.36 -17.38 -11.01
C LEU A 170 -21.84 -18.45 -12.01
N HIS A 171 -21.05 -19.52 -12.13
CA HIS A 171 -21.29 -20.63 -13.04
C HIS A 171 -22.22 -21.68 -12.41
N PRO A 172 -23.29 -22.09 -13.11
CA PRO A 172 -24.23 -23.09 -12.59
C PRO A 172 -23.57 -24.43 -12.28
N ASN A 173 -23.98 -25.02 -11.15
CA ASN A 173 -23.63 -26.40 -10.84
C ASN A 173 -24.71 -27.34 -11.41
N PRO A 174 -24.38 -28.22 -12.37
CA PRO A 174 -25.37 -29.12 -12.98
C PRO A 174 -25.95 -30.14 -11.98
N ARG A 175 -25.34 -30.32 -10.80
CA ARG A 175 -25.86 -31.19 -9.74
C ARG A 175 -26.84 -30.49 -8.79
N ALA A 176 -26.94 -29.17 -8.87
CA ALA A 176 -27.81 -28.34 -8.05
C ALA A 176 -28.50 -27.29 -8.93
N PRO A 177 -29.43 -27.71 -9.81
CA PRO A 177 -30.14 -26.80 -10.70
C PRO A 177 -31.06 -25.86 -9.91
N ILE A 178 -31.38 -24.73 -10.51
CA ILE A 178 -32.43 -23.82 -10.05
C ILE A 178 -33.79 -24.52 -10.25
N LEU A 179 -34.64 -24.44 -9.24
CA LEU A 179 -35.97 -25.02 -9.18
C LEU A 179 -37.01 -23.91 -9.34
N MET A 180 -38.20 -24.26 -9.82
CA MET A 180 -39.34 -23.35 -9.92
C MET A 180 -39.89 -22.98 -8.54
N GLU A 181 -40.60 -21.86 -8.46
CA GLU A 181 -41.27 -21.37 -7.24
C GLU A 181 -40.37 -21.33 -5.99
N THR A 182 -39.05 -21.16 -6.17
CA THR A 182 -38.06 -21.26 -5.11
C THR A 182 -37.36 -19.92 -4.92
N ARG A 183 -37.15 -19.55 -3.65
CA ARG A 183 -36.42 -18.34 -3.27
C ARG A 183 -34.92 -18.64 -3.19
N TYR A 184 -34.13 -17.75 -3.78
CA TYR A 184 -32.68 -17.79 -3.81
C TYR A 184 -32.07 -16.53 -3.22
N GLU A 185 -30.88 -16.69 -2.63
CA GLU A 185 -30.07 -15.58 -2.15
C GLU A 185 -28.62 -15.76 -2.61
N VAL A 186 -28.08 -14.72 -3.27
CA VAL A 186 -26.67 -14.59 -3.60
C VAL A 186 -26.03 -13.69 -2.55
N ARG A 187 -25.05 -14.23 -1.81
CA ARG A 187 -24.35 -13.50 -0.74
C ARG A 187 -22.85 -13.67 -0.86
N GLY A 188 -22.10 -12.63 -0.48
CA GLY A 188 -20.65 -12.71 -0.55
C GLY A 188 -19.93 -11.39 -0.33
N THR A 189 -18.62 -11.42 -0.58
CA THR A 189 -17.73 -10.28 -0.63
C THR A 189 -16.81 -10.35 -1.85
N VAL A 190 -16.62 -9.19 -2.47
CA VAL A 190 -15.60 -8.95 -3.50
C VAL A 190 -14.63 -7.90 -2.99
N SER A 191 -13.41 -7.89 -3.50
CA SER A 191 -12.39 -6.89 -3.16
C SER A 191 -11.78 -6.28 -4.40
N ASP A 192 -11.34 -5.02 -4.35
CA ASP A 192 -10.51 -4.45 -5.41
C ASP A 192 -9.02 -4.78 -5.23
N LEU A 193 -8.19 -4.34 -6.18
CA LEU A 193 -6.73 -4.53 -6.13
C LEU A 193 -6.02 -3.83 -4.94
N THR A 194 -6.72 -2.95 -4.23
CA THR A 194 -6.21 -2.27 -3.02
C THR A 194 -6.65 -2.97 -1.74
N GLY A 195 -7.47 -4.03 -1.85
CA GLY A 195 -8.04 -4.76 -0.72
C GLY A 195 -9.30 -4.10 -0.13
N ALA A 196 -9.89 -3.11 -0.81
CA ALA A 196 -11.16 -2.54 -0.38
C ALA A 196 -12.31 -3.51 -0.70
N GLU A 197 -13.09 -3.88 0.31
CA GLU A 197 -14.14 -4.89 0.18
C GLU A 197 -15.52 -4.29 -0.07
N ALA A 198 -16.38 -5.04 -0.76
CA ALA A 198 -17.79 -4.76 -0.92
C ALA A 198 -18.63 -6.02 -0.70
N ALA A 199 -19.70 -5.88 0.07
CA ALA A 199 -20.64 -6.96 0.35
C ALA A 199 -21.71 -7.06 -0.75
N ILE A 200 -22.05 -8.29 -1.11
CA ILE A 200 -23.11 -8.62 -2.07
C ILE A 200 -24.25 -9.31 -1.34
N SER A 201 -25.48 -8.86 -1.64
CA SER A 201 -26.71 -9.45 -1.14
C SER A 201 -27.81 -9.23 -2.18
N ILE A 202 -28.09 -10.25 -2.97
CA ILE A 202 -29.14 -10.25 -3.99
C ILE A 202 -30.13 -11.35 -3.61
N GLY A 203 -31.42 -11.05 -3.62
CA GLY A 203 -32.48 -12.03 -3.39
C GLY A 203 -33.43 -12.05 -4.57
N PHE A 204 -33.88 -13.24 -4.96
CA PHE A 204 -34.89 -13.41 -6.00
C PHE A 204 -35.74 -14.66 -5.79
N THR A 205 -36.92 -14.69 -6.40
CA THR A 205 -37.79 -15.88 -6.45
C THR A 205 -38.02 -16.25 -7.91
N THR A 206 -37.99 -17.54 -8.20
CA THR A 206 -38.29 -18.02 -9.55
C THR A 206 -39.78 -18.17 -9.78
N THR A 207 -40.26 -17.91 -11.00
CA THR A 207 -41.66 -18.11 -11.37
C THR A 207 -42.07 -19.60 -11.35
N ALA A 208 -43.37 -19.84 -11.24
CA ALA A 208 -44.00 -21.09 -11.67
C ALA A 208 -43.86 -21.21 -13.20
N GLU A 209 -43.87 -22.44 -13.72
CA GLU A 209 -43.74 -22.78 -15.14
C GLU A 209 -44.43 -21.76 -16.09
N PRO A 210 -43.76 -21.29 -17.16
CA PRO A 210 -44.39 -20.35 -18.08
C PRO A 210 -45.61 -21.00 -18.72
N LEU A 211 -46.78 -20.39 -18.49
CA LEU A 211 -48.07 -20.79 -19.08
C LEU A 211 -48.05 -20.71 -20.61
#